data_AF-A0AAD7Q5N4-F1
#
_entry.id   AF-A0AAD7Q5N4-F1
#
_cell.length_a   1.000
_cell.length_b   1.000
_cell.length_c   1.000
_cell.angle_alpha   90.00
_cell.angle_beta   90.00
_cell.angle_gamma   90.00
#
_symmetry.space_group_name_H-M   'P 1'
#
loop_
_entity.id
_entity.type
_entity.pdbx_description
1 polymer ?
#
loop_
_entity_poly.entity_id
_entity_poly.type
_entity_poly.pdbx_seq_one_letter_code
_entity_poly.pdbx_strand_id
1 'polypeptide(L)'
;MAKPIANSMLVLRILTLAASAASIGLMATNNVTFSEDNSKTSFKVVIAYREEIFVTSKLWNNNAHHDLVLPALRKTLQKLGLEYVDLYLIHWPVRLKQEVEGFNFSKEDILPFDIKSTWEAMEKCHSLGLAKSIGVSNFGTKKLSQLLENATIPPAVNQVEMNPSWQQTKLTEFCKQKGIHNPVLEEIAIARKKSVAQIALRWIHEQEASAIVKSFNEERMKQNLEIFDWELTRVELEKISLIPQRRLCKAEMYVSENGPYKSLEELWDGDP
;
A
#
# COMPACT_ATOMS: atom_id res chain seq x y z
N MET A 1 44.31 -9.37 7.52
CA MET A 1 43.57 -10.04 6.44
C MET A 1 42.09 -9.88 6.73
N ALA A 2 41.41 -8.97 6.02
CA ALA A 2 39.98 -8.73 6.15
C ALA A 2 39.20 -9.83 5.40
N LYS A 3 38.20 -10.43 6.06
CA LYS A 3 37.26 -11.35 5.43
C LYS A 3 36.29 -10.56 4.52
N PRO A 4 35.78 -11.15 3.43
CA PRO A 4 34.95 -10.44 2.48
C PRO A 4 33.60 -10.11 3.11
N ILE A 5 33.20 -8.85 2.97
CA ILE A 5 31.82 -8.39 3.18
C ILE A 5 31.00 -9.04 2.06
N ALA A 6 30.35 -10.17 2.37
CA ALA A 6 29.36 -10.76 1.49
C ALA A 6 28.14 -9.84 1.45
N ASN A 7 27.81 -9.35 0.25
CA ASN A 7 26.63 -8.59 -0.13
C ASN A 7 25.50 -8.59 0.90
N SER A 8 25.31 -7.44 1.53
CA SER A 8 24.12 -7.06 2.30
C SER A 8 22.90 -7.01 1.38
N MET A 9 22.31 -8.17 1.07
CA MET A 9 20.93 -8.23 0.59
C MET A 9 20.01 -8.18 1.81
N LEU A 10 19.42 -7.01 2.01
CA LEU A 10 18.39 -6.73 3.00
C LEU A 10 17.13 -7.54 2.64
N VAL A 11 16.97 -8.75 3.19
CA VAL A 11 15.80 -9.60 2.94
C VAL A 11 14.62 -9.07 3.78
N LEU A 12 13.80 -8.23 3.16
CA LEU A 12 12.57 -7.66 3.73
C LEU A 12 11.45 -8.72 3.72
N ARG A 13 11.01 -9.21 4.88
CA ARG A 13 9.90 -10.18 5.01
C ARG A 13 8.59 -9.44 5.39
N ILE A 14 7.48 -9.80 4.75
CA ILE A 14 6.18 -9.08 4.85
C ILE A 14 5.23 -9.83 5.78
N LEU A 15 4.63 -9.16 6.77
CA LEU A 15 3.60 -9.73 7.65
C LEU A 15 2.46 -8.72 7.88
N THR A 16 1.45 -8.70 7.02
CA THR A 16 0.31 -7.79 7.16
C THR A 16 -0.62 -8.21 8.31
N LEU A 17 -0.54 -7.56 9.48
CA LEU A 17 -1.56 -7.64 10.53
C LEU A 17 -2.65 -6.59 10.31
N ALA A 18 -3.85 -7.03 9.91
CA ALA A 18 -5.03 -6.17 9.84
C ALA A 18 -5.69 -6.09 11.24
N ALA A 19 -5.50 -4.98 11.96
CA ALA A 19 -6.40 -4.61 13.06
C ALA A 19 -7.52 -3.72 12.50
N SER A 20 -8.76 -3.99 12.91
CA SER A 20 -9.95 -3.27 12.45
C SER A 20 -9.83 -1.75 12.63
N ALA A 21 -10.36 -1.01 11.65
CA ALA A 21 -10.43 0.46 11.54
C ALA A 21 -9.13 1.23 11.22
N ALA A 22 -7.95 0.61 11.23
CA ALA A 22 -6.72 1.23 10.72
C ALA A 22 -6.01 0.24 9.80
N SER A 23 -5.82 0.58 8.53
CA SER A 23 -5.10 -0.25 7.56
C SER A 23 -3.61 -0.34 7.90
N ILE A 24 -3.29 -1.07 8.97
CA ILE A 24 -1.93 -1.34 9.43
C ILE A 24 -1.30 -2.35 8.48
N GLY A 25 -0.17 -1.98 7.89
CA GLY A 25 0.72 -2.89 7.19
C GLY A 25 1.94 -3.10 8.07
N LEU A 26 2.19 -4.33 8.50
CA LEU A 26 3.40 -4.69 9.23
C LEU A 26 4.34 -5.44 8.26
N MET A 27 5.62 -5.14 8.32
CA MET A 27 6.67 -5.80 7.56
C MET A 27 7.78 -6.09 8.55
N ALA A 28 8.01 -7.35 8.92
CA ALA A 28 8.97 -7.70 9.97
C ALA A 28 10.18 -8.39 9.33
N THR A 29 11.39 -7.93 9.61
CA THR A 29 12.62 -8.62 9.19
C THR A 29 13.18 -9.43 10.36
N ASN A 30 13.59 -10.66 10.06
CA ASN A 30 14.21 -11.68 10.94
C ASN A 30 13.56 -11.97 12.31
N ASN A 31 13.40 -13.27 12.62
CA ASN A 31 12.92 -13.80 13.90
C ASN A 31 11.49 -13.43 14.32
N VAL A 32 10.50 -13.86 13.53
CA VAL A 32 9.10 -13.91 13.98
C VAL A 32 8.74 -15.35 14.35
N THR A 33 8.49 -15.60 15.64
CA THR A 33 7.89 -16.84 16.13
C THR A 33 6.40 -16.64 16.37
N PHE A 34 5.56 -17.51 15.81
CA PHE A 34 4.13 -17.54 16.04
C PHE A 34 3.82 -18.43 17.25
N SER A 35 3.12 -17.90 18.25
CA SER A 35 2.51 -18.71 19.30
C SER A 35 0.99 -18.57 19.25
N GLU A 36 0.30 -19.71 19.22
CA GLU A 36 -1.16 -19.80 19.22
C GLU A 36 -1.71 -19.62 20.65
N ASP A 37 -2.63 -18.67 20.84
CA ASP A 37 -3.44 -18.56 22.06
C ASP A 37 -4.88 -18.91 21.70
N ASN A 38 -5.38 -20.01 22.26
CA ASN A 38 -6.68 -20.62 21.94
C ASN A 38 -7.91 -19.78 22.37
N SER A 39 -7.75 -18.50 22.71
CA SER A 39 -8.83 -17.70 23.31
C SER A 39 -9.21 -16.40 22.61
N LYS A 40 -8.61 -16.04 21.47
CA LYS A 40 -9.05 -14.96 20.54
C LYS A 40 -8.20 -15.03 19.28
N THR A 41 -8.69 -14.52 18.16
CA THR A 41 -7.97 -14.34 16.88
C THR A 41 -6.80 -13.35 17.03
N SER A 42 -5.83 -13.67 17.88
CA SER A 42 -4.69 -12.84 18.23
C SER A 42 -3.43 -13.70 18.18
N PHE A 43 -2.59 -13.47 17.18
CA PHE A 43 -1.26 -14.04 17.13
C PHE A 43 -0.32 -13.17 17.96
N LYS A 44 0.42 -13.77 18.89
CA LYS A 44 1.57 -13.10 19.51
C LYS A 44 2.78 -13.35 18.63
N VAL A 45 3.30 -12.26 18.08
CA VAL A 45 4.59 -12.22 17.40
C VAL A 45 5.59 -11.72 18.43
N VAL A 46 6.48 -12.61 18.89
CA VAL A 46 7.59 -12.23 19.76
C VAL A 46 8.70 -11.73 18.85
N ILE A 47 9.06 -10.45 19.00
CA ILE A 47 10.10 -9.77 18.23
C ILE A 47 11.20 -9.40 19.22
N ALA A 48 12.45 -9.68 18.87
CA ALA A 48 13.58 -9.38 19.74
C ALA A 48 13.86 -7.87 19.82
N TYR A 49 13.70 -7.14 18.70
CA TYR A 49 14.07 -5.72 18.58
C TYR A 49 13.10 -4.93 17.68
N ARG A 50 12.70 -3.71 18.08
CA ARG A 50 11.74 -2.87 17.33
C ARG A 50 12.32 -2.40 15.99
N GLU A 51 13.63 -2.20 15.93
CA GLU A 51 14.38 -1.78 14.75
C GLU A 51 14.45 -2.84 13.65
N GLU A 52 14.16 -4.10 13.97
CA GLU A 52 14.08 -5.19 12.99
C GLU A 52 12.72 -5.25 12.28
N ILE A 53 11.73 -4.46 12.72
CA ILE A 53 10.41 -4.38 12.08
C ILE A 53 10.17 -3.02 11.43
N PHE A 54 9.52 -3.07 10.28
CA PHE A 54 9.04 -1.93 9.51
C PHE A 54 7.51 -1.84 9.61
N VAL A 55 7.02 -0.84 10.33
CA VAL A 55 5.58 -0.62 10.57
C VAL A 55 5.08 0.51 9.69
N THR A 56 4.07 0.23 8.88
CA THR A 56 3.34 1.23 8.10
C THR A 56 1.94 1.45 8.69
N SER A 57 1.56 2.70 8.92
CA SER A 57 0.17 3.08 9.21
C SER A 57 -0.31 4.18 8.27
N LYS A 58 -1.61 4.48 8.30
CA LYS A 58 -2.25 5.42 7.37
C LYS A 58 -3.18 6.40 8.08
N LEU A 59 -3.16 7.66 7.63
CA LEU A 59 -4.08 8.72 8.03
C LEU A 59 -5.44 8.52 7.34
N TRP A 60 -6.51 8.34 8.12
CA TRP A 60 -7.86 8.20 7.57
C TRP A 60 -8.47 9.55 7.18
N ASN A 61 -9.42 9.51 6.24
CA ASN A 61 -9.92 10.68 5.52
C ASN A 61 -10.62 11.72 6.41
N ASN A 62 -11.24 11.32 7.52
CA ASN A 62 -11.85 12.25 8.49
C ASN A 62 -10.82 12.95 9.39
N ASN A 63 -9.55 12.52 9.36
CA ASN A 63 -8.43 13.16 10.05
C ASN A 63 -7.51 13.92 9.07
N ALA A 64 -7.88 13.98 7.78
CA ALA A 64 -7.15 14.73 6.74
C ALA A 64 -7.38 16.25 6.84
N HIS A 65 -7.30 16.77 8.06
CA HIS A 65 -7.34 18.19 8.42
C HIS A 65 -6.04 18.48 9.15
N HIS A 66 -5.39 19.62 8.86
CA HIS A 66 -4.08 19.97 9.40
C HIS A 66 -3.93 19.68 10.91
N ASP A 67 -4.87 20.19 11.71
CA ASP A 67 -4.80 20.08 13.17
C ASP A 67 -5.12 18.68 13.71
N LEU A 68 -5.67 17.79 12.87
CA LEU A 68 -6.05 16.43 13.26
C LEU A 68 -5.00 15.37 12.88
N VAL A 69 -4.09 15.65 11.96
CA VAL A 69 -3.08 14.68 11.49
C VAL A 69 -2.19 14.18 12.63
N LEU A 70 -1.60 15.11 13.39
CA LEU A 70 -0.70 14.76 14.50
C LEU A 70 -1.43 14.02 15.64
N PRO A 71 -2.60 14.48 16.13
CA PRO A 71 -3.40 13.70 17.08
C PRO A 71 -3.75 12.28 16.57
N ALA A 72 -4.09 12.13 15.29
CA ALA A 72 -4.42 10.84 14.70
C ALA A 72 -3.24 9.86 14.71
N LEU A 73 -2.02 10.34 14.39
CA LEU A 73 -0.82 9.53 14.49
C LEU A 73 -0.51 9.15 15.94
N ARG A 74 -0.61 10.09 16.89
CA ARG A 74 -0.40 9.79 18.32
C ARG A 74 -1.38 8.73 18.84
N LYS A 75 -2.65 8.83 18.46
CA LYS A 75 -3.67 7.81 18.77
C LYS A 75 -3.34 6.45 18.15
N THR A 76 -2.81 6.44 16.92
CA THR A 76 -2.34 5.22 16.26
C THR A 76 -1.19 4.58 17.03
N LEU A 77 -0.16 5.37 17.37
CA LEU A 77 1.01 4.93 18.14
C LEU A 77 0.60 4.36 19.50
N GLN A 78 -0.29 5.04 20.22
CA GLN A 78 -0.85 4.56 21.48
C GLN A 78 -1.56 3.20 21.31
N LYS A 79 -2.42 3.06 20.30
CA LYS A 79 -3.12 1.79 20.02
C LYS A 79 -2.18 0.65 19.66
N LEU A 80 -1.10 0.95 18.95
CA LEU A 80 -0.09 -0.01 18.56
C LEU A 80 0.91 -0.33 19.68
N GLY A 81 0.96 0.48 20.75
CA GLY A 81 1.99 0.39 21.77
C GLY A 81 3.39 0.72 21.24
N LEU A 82 3.49 1.63 20.25
CA LEU A 82 4.73 2.01 19.60
C LEU A 82 5.08 3.47 19.87
N GLU A 83 6.38 3.78 19.89
CA GLU A 83 6.86 5.17 19.97
C GLU A 83 6.90 5.85 18.59
N TYR A 84 7.09 5.06 17.52
CA TYR A 84 7.12 5.54 16.14
C TYR A 84 6.62 4.46 15.15
N VAL A 85 6.21 4.92 13.96
CA VAL A 85 6.05 4.09 12.76
C VAL A 85 7.17 4.36 11.77
N ASP A 86 7.56 3.37 10.98
CA ASP A 86 8.60 3.53 9.97
C ASP A 86 8.06 4.33 8.77
N LEU A 87 6.78 4.15 8.44
CA LEU A 87 6.10 4.86 7.36
C LEU A 87 4.68 5.27 7.77
N TYR A 88 4.33 6.55 7.54
CA TYR A 88 2.97 7.05 7.70
C TYR A 88 2.44 7.63 6.39
N LEU A 89 1.31 7.11 5.91
CA LEU A 89 0.76 7.46 4.60
C LEU A 89 -0.56 8.23 4.71
N ILE A 90 -0.77 9.25 3.87
CA ILE A 90 -2.14 9.71 3.57
C ILE A 90 -2.88 8.57 2.85
N HIS A 91 -3.98 8.06 3.39
CA HIS A 91 -4.61 6.84 2.86
C HIS A 91 -5.31 7.06 1.51
N TRP A 92 -6.02 8.18 1.37
CA TRP A 92 -6.67 8.60 0.13
C TRP A 92 -6.52 10.11 -0.03
N PRO A 93 -6.48 10.65 -1.26
CA PRO A 93 -6.55 12.09 -1.48
C PRO A 93 -7.98 12.62 -1.25
N VAL A 94 -8.57 12.33 -0.10
CA VAL A 94 -9.97 12.61 0.23
C VAL A 94 -10.03 13.16 1.65
N ARG A 95 -10.83 14.20 1.85
CA ARG A 95 -11.17 14.74 3.17
C ARG A 95 -12.63 14.49 3.46
N LEU A 96 -12.92 13.95 4.65
CA LEU A 96 -14.26 13.81 5.19
C LEU A 96 -14.45 14.74 6.38
N LYS A 97 -15.70 15.06 6.70
CA LYS A 97 -16.05 15.68 7.99
C LYS A 97 -15.54 14.84 9.15
N GLN A 98 -15.16 15.50 10.25
CA GLN A 98 -14.48 14.85 11.38
C GLN A 98 -15.36 13.79 12.06
N GLU A 99 -16.66 14.02 12.10
CA GLU A 99 -17.66 13.21 12.79
C GLU A 99 -17.94 11.88 12.07
N VAL A 100 -17.48 11.73 10.83
CA VAL A 100 -17.64 10.50 10.06
C VAL A 100 -16.82 9.37 10.69
N GLU A 101 -17.45 8.23 10.92
CA GLU A 101 -16.77 7.02 11.36
C GLU A 101 -16.70 5.96 10.26
N GLY A 102 -15.48 5.54 9.93
CA GLY A 102 -15.23 4.48 8.95
C GLY A 102 -15.78 4.82 7.57
N PHE A 103 -16.65 3.95 7.06
CA PHE A 103 -17.28 4.06 5.74
C PHE A 103 -18.74 4.52 5.79
N ASN A 104 -19.25 4.87 6.97
CA ASN A 104 -20.63 5.33 7.12
C ASN A 104 -20.69 6.85 6.91
N PHE A 105 -20.66 7.28 5.65
CA PHE A 105 -20.74 8.69 5.27
C PHE A 105 -21.67 8.89 4.06
N SER A 106 -22.25 10.09 3.97
CA SER A 106 -22.98 10.50 2.78
C SER A 106 -22.10 11.34 1.86
N LYS A 107 -22.56 11.61 0.64
CA LYS A 107 -21.75 12.37 -0.34
C LYS A 107 -21.50 13.81 0.11
N GLU A 108 -22.38 14.35 0.94
CA GLU A 108 -22.32 15.69 1.53
C GLU A 108 -21.27 15.80 2.66
N ASP A 109 -20.71 14.67 3.10
CA ASP A 109 -19.64 14.64 4.09
C ASP A 109 -18.25 14.73 3.45
N ILE A 110 -18.17 14.64 2.11
CA ILE A 110 -16.93 14.74 1.36
C ILE A 110 -16.60 16.21 1.14
N LEU A 111 -15.45 16.64 1.68
CA LEU A 111 -14.96 18.01 1.62
C LEU A 111 -13.84 18.13 0.57
N PRO A 112 -13.61 19.33 0.00
CA PRO A 112 -12.44 19.58 -0.83
C PRO A 112 -11.16 19.16 -0.10
N PHE A 113 -10.31 18.37 -0.74
CA PHE A 113 -9.06 17.89 -0.14
C PHE A 113 -7.98 18.95 -0.24
N ASP A 114 -7.44 19.35 0.91
CA ASP A 114 -6.34 20.32 1.00
C ASP A 114 -5.01 19.56 1.09
N ILE A 115 -4.40 19.30 -0.08
CA ILE A 115 -3.14 18.56 -0.20
C ILE A 115 -2.04 19.23 0.62
N LYS A 116 -1.88 20.55 0.44
CA LYS A 116 -0.79 21.32 1.05
C LYS A 116 -0.90 21.30 2.57
N SER A 117 -2.07 21.69 3.09
CA SER A 117 -2.29 21.80 4.53
C SER A 117 -2.19 20.43 5.23
N THR A 118 -2.71 19.37 4.61
CA THR A 118 -2.56 18.01 5.16
C THR A 118 -1.10 17.56 5.14
N TRP A 119 -0.35 17.86 4.07
CA TRP A 119 1.05 17.46 3.93
C TRP A 119 1.97 18.18 4.92
N GLU A 120 1.79 19.49 5.15
CA GLU A 120 2.53 20.25 6.17
C GLU A 120 2.43 19.60 7.57
N ALA A 121 1.25 19.10 7.92
CA ALA A 121 1.03 18.39 9.17
C ALA A 121 1.66 16.97 9.19
N MET A 122 1.76 16.30 8.04
CA MET A 122 2.53 15.05 7.88
C MET A 122 4.04 15.31 8.07
N GLU A 123 4.58 16.38 7.50
CA GLU A 123 5.96 16.82 7.69
C GLU A 123 6.25 17.11 9.17
N LYS A 124 5.28 17.71 9.87
CA LYS A 124 5.38 17.88 11.32
C LYS A 124 5.50 16.54 12.05
N CYS A 125 4.71 15.54 11.69
CA CYS A 125 4.81 14.20 12.26
C CYS A 125 6.20 13.57 12.05
N HIS A 126 6.79 13.76 10.87
CA HIS A 126 8.15 13.33 10.57
C HIS A 126 9.20 14.07 11.41
N SER A 127 9.13 15.41 11.45
CA SER A 127 10.08 16.24 12.21
C SER A 127 10.12 15.93 13.70
N LEU A 128 9.01 15.43 14.26
CA LEU A 128 8.89 15.00 15.66
C LEU A 128 9.39 13.57 15.90
N GLY A 129 9.83 12.86 14.86
CA GLY A 129 10.32 11.48 14.95
C GLY A 129 9.23 10.41 15.14
N LEU A 130 7.95 10.80 15.08
CA LEU A 130 6.80 9.90 15.26
C LEU A 130 6.55 9.03 14.01
N ALA A 131 6.97 9.50 12.84
CA ALA A 131 7.05 8.75 11.60
C ALA A 131 8.45 8.90 10.99
N LYS A 132 9.19 7.80 10.80
CA LYS A 132 10.54 7.87 10.21
C LYS A 132 10.51 8.30 8.74
N SER A 133 9.47 7.91 8.02
CA SER A 133 9.15 8.35 6.67
C SER A 133 7.68 8.69 6.55
N ILE A 134 7.35 9.58 5.62
CA ILE A 134 5.97 9.94 5.26
C ILE A 134 5.74 9.74 3.78
N GLY A 135 4.50 9.44 3.40
CA GLY A 135 4.14 9.20 2.01
C GLY A 135 2.65 9.33 1.77
N VAL A 136 2.22 8.87 0.60
CA VAL A 136 0.83 8.92 0.16
C VAL A 136 0.37 7.55 -0.33
N SER A 137 -0.94 7.41 -0.52
CA SER A 137 -1.56 6.22 -1.07
C SER A 137 -2.70 6.64 -1.98
N ASN A 138 -2.84 5.96 -3.13
CA ASN A 138 -3.87 6.23 -4.14
C ASN A 138 -3.77 7.64 -4.78
N PHE A 139 -2.58 8.22 -4.84
CA PHE A 139 -2.39 9.51 -5.53
C PHE A 139 -2.11 9.26 -7.01
N GLY A 140 -2.89 9.93 -7.87
CA GLY A 140 -2.59 10.06 -9.30
C GLY A 140 -1.45 11.03 -9.54
N THR A 141 -0.94 11.05 -10.78
CA THR A 141 0.26 11.82 -11.15
C THR A 141 0.07 13.33 -11.00
N LYS A 142 -1.12 13.87 -11.27
CA LYS A 142 -1.38 15.31 -11.13
C LYS A 142 -1.37 15.72 -9.65
N LYS A 143 -2.06 14.98 -8.79
CA LYS A 143 -2.08 15.24 -7.34
C LYS A 143 -0.68 15.08 -6.72
N LEU A 144 0.09 14.09 -7.16
CA LEU A 144 1.46 13.91 -6.70
C LEU A 144 2.36 15.08 -7.13
N SER A 145 2.19 15.59 -8.35
CA SER A 145 2.93 16.77 -8.84
C SER A 145 2.59 18.02 -8.00
N GLN A 146 1.30 18.28 -7.74
CA GLN A 146 0.86 19.38 -6.89
C GLN A 146 1.42 19.32 -5.46
N LEU A 147 1.52 18.11 -4.90
CA LEU A 147 2.13 17.89 -3.59
C LEU A 147 3.62 18.26 -3.63
N LEU A 148 4.35 17.75 -4.63
CA LEU A 148 5.79 17.96 -4.77
C LEU A 148 6.18 19.43 -4.96
N GLU A 149 5.31 20.24 -5.58
CA GLU A 149 5.53 21.69 -5.74
C GLU A 149 5.67 22.45 -4.41
N ASN A 150 5.04 21.94 -3.34
CA ASN A 150 4.96 22.63 -2.06
C ASN A 150 5.60 21.86 -0.89
N ALA A 151 6.07 20.63 -1.13
CA ALA A 151 6.63 19.77 -0.11
C ALA A 151 8.04 20.22 0.29
N THR A 152 8.26 20.43 1.59
CA THR A 152 9.60 20.56 2.16
C THR A 152 10.27 19.19 2.24
N ILE A 153 9.49 18.17 2.60
CA ILE A 153 9.90 16.77 2.66
C ILE A 153 9.10 16.00 1.62
N PRO A 154 9.73 15.48 0.56
CA PRO A 154 9.02 14.73 -0.48
C PRO A 154 8.45 13.42 0.06
N PRO A 155 7.34 12.90 -0.50
CA PRO A 155 6.78 11.61 -0.11
C PRO A 155 7.77 10.50 -0.46
N ALA A 156 8.10 9.66 0.53
CA ALA A 156 9.00 8.52 0.34
C ALA A 156 8.37 7.38 -0.47
N VAL A 157 7.02 7.26 -0.43
CA VAL A 157 6.26 6.18 -1.05
C VAL A 157 4.91 6.71 -1.56
N ASN A 158 4.47 6.23 -2.73
CA ASN A 158 3.06 6.27 -3.15
C ASN A 158 2.52 4.83 -3.20
N GLN A 159 1.75 4.42 -2.19
CA GLN A 159 1.16 3.08 -2.14
C GLN A 159 -0.09 3.02 -3.02
N VAL A 160 -0.07 2.15 -4.03
CA VAL A 160 -1.11 2.11 -5.06
C VAL A 160 -1.52 0.68 -5.35
N GLU A 161 -2.72 0.51 -5.90
CA GLU A 161 -3.09 -0.77 -6.50
C GLU A 161 -2.09 -1.07 -7.64
N MET A 162 -1.43 -2.22 -7.55
CA MET A 162 -0.56 -2.73 -8.59
C MET A 162 -0.68 -4.25 -8.62
N ASN A 163 -0.97 -4.79 -9.79
CA ASN A 163 -0.99 -6.21 -10.07
C ASN A 163 -0.81 -6.41 -11.59
N PRO A 164 -0.58 -7.65 -12.08
CA PRO A 164 -0.43 -7.88 -13.51
C PRO A 164 -1.61 -7.38 -14.37
N SER A 165 -2.81 -7.30 -13.80
CA SER A 165 -4.00 -6.73 -14.43
C SER A 165 -4.23 -5.25 -14.10
N TRP A 166 -3.34 -4.58 -13.37
CA TRP A 166 -3.34 -3.13 -13.17
C TRP A 166 -1.91 -2.60 -12.95
N GLN A 167 -1.23 -2.32 -14.07
CA GLN A 167 0.17 -1.91 -14.22
C GLN A 167 0.31 -0.38 -14.36
N GLN A 168 -0.80 0.37 -14.38
CA GLN A 168 -0.89 1.84 -14.43
C GLN A 168 -0.39 2.54 -15.71
N THR A 169 -0.76 2.04 -16.89
CA THR A 169 -0.31 2.63 -18.17
C THR A 169 -1.43 2.66 -19.23
N LYS A 170 -2.32 3.67 -19.21
CA LYS A 170 -3.08 4.33 -20.33
C LYS A 170 -3.58 3.53 -21.58
N LEU A 171 -3.59 2.20 -21.61
CA LEU A 171 -3.86 1.33 -22.79
C LEU A 171 -5.29 0.72 -22.78
N THR A 172 -6.09 1.09 -21.79
CA THR A 172 -7.42 0.54 -21.46
C THR A 172 -8.48 0.75 -22.55
N GLU A 173 -8.38 1.79 -23.39
CA GLU A 173 -9.45 2.13 -24.34
C GLU A 173 -9.60 1.11 -25.49
N PHE A 174 -8.51 0.45 -25.89
CA PHE A 174 -8.48 -0.39 -27.11
C PHE A 174 -9.03 -1.80 -26.87
N CYS A 175 -8.66 -2.44 -25.76
CA CYS A 175 -9.03 -3.83 -25.49
C CYS A 175 -10.47 -3.98 -24.99
N LYS A 176 -11.09 -2.90 -24.49
CA LYS A 176 -12.48 -2.84 -24.02
C LYS A 176 -13.49 -3.12 -25.15
N GLN A 177 -13.12 -2.92 -26.42
CA GLN A 177 -13.96 -3.29 -27.56
C GLN A 177 -13.99 -4.80 -27.88
N LYS A 178 -13.13 -5.64 -27.27
CA LYS A 178 -12.87 -7.00 -27.78
C LYS A 178 -13.00 -8.16 -26.77
N GLY A 179 -13.33 -7.91 -25.49
CA GLY A 179 -13.78 -8.96 -24.55
C GLY A 179 -12.81 -10.12 -24.29
N ILE A 180 -11.58 -9.84 -23.83
CA ILE A 180 -10.52 -10.85 -23.66
C ILE A 180 -10.32 -11.21 -22.17
N HIS A 181 -10.43 -12.50 -21.83
CA HIS A 181 -10.03 -13.14 -20.56
C HIS A 181 -8.57 -13.64 -20.69
N ASN A 182 -7.72 -13.52 -19.66
CA ASN A 182 -6.27 -13.76 -19.83
C ASN A 182 -5.72 -14.90 -18.91
N PRO A 183 -5.41 -16.10 -19.46
CA PRO A 183 -4.87 -17.27 -18.73
C PRO A 183 -3.34 -17.23 -18.48
N VAL A 184 -2.66 -16.14 -18.82
CA VAL A 184 -1.18 -16.06 -18.84
C VAL A 184 -0.55 -16.40 -17.49
N LEU A 185 -1.09 -15.90 -16.37
CA LEU A 185 -0.49 -16.17 -15.06
C LEU A 185 -0.60 -17.64 -14.64
N GLU A 186 -1.68 -18.32 -15.01
CA GLU A 186 -1.89 -19.75 -14.73
C GLU A 186 -0.94 -20.62 -15.54
N GLU A 187 -0.76 -20.31 -16.83
CA GLU A 187 0.19 -21.01 -17.69
C GLU A 187 1.63 -20.90 -17.15
N ILE A 188 2.05 -19.70 -16.74
CA ILE A 188 3.37 -19.46 -16.16
C ILE A 188 3.50 -20.20 -14.83
N ALA A 189 2.48 -20.13 -13.97
CA ALA A 189 2.46 -20.81 -12.68
C ALA A 189 2.63 -22.33 -12.82
N ILE A 190 1.91 -22.96 -13.76
CA ILE A 190 2.03 -24.39 -14.07
C ILE A 190 3.43 -24.72 -14.57
N ALA A 191 3.94 -23.97 -15.56
CA ALA A 191 5.26 -24.21 -16.14
C ALA A 191 6.38 -24.08 -15.10
N ARG A 192 6.26 -23.12 -14.18
CA ARG A 192 7.23 -22.88 -13.11
C ARG A 192 7.03 -23.74 -11.86
N LYS A 193 5.92 -24.50 -11.77
CA LYS A 193 5.49 -25.20 -10.55
C LYS A 193 5.43 -24.26 -9.34
N LYS A 194 4.91 -23.05 -9.56
CA LYS A 194 4.70 -22.01 -8.55
C LYS A 194 3.22 -21.67 -8.49
N SER A 195 2.78 -20.99 -7.43
CA SER A 195 1.41 -20.49 -7.38
C SER A 195 1.25 -19.22 -8.24
N VAL A 196 0.04 -18.94 -8.71
CA VAL A 196 -0.29 -17.69 -9.41
C VAL A 196 0.09 -16.46 -8.57
N ALA A 197 -0.07 -16.54 -7.24
CA ALA A 197 0.33 -15.49 -6.32
C ALA A 197 1.86 -15.26 -6.32
N GLN A 198 2.66 -16.33 -6.36
CA GLN A 198 4.12 -16.23 -6.47
C GLN A 198 4.54 -15.59 -7.81
N ILE A 199 3.88 -15.94 -8.93
CA ILE A 199 4.15 -15.29 -10.23
C ILE A 199 3.85 -13.79 -10.16
N ALA A 200 2.69 -13.41 -9.64
CA ALA A 200 2.31 -12.00 -9.51
C ALA A 200 3.25 -11.23 -8.57
N LEU A 201 3.62 -11.81 -7.43
CA LEU A 201 4.53 -11.19 -6.47
C LEU A 201 5.95 -11.05 -7.00
N ARG A 202 6.45 -12.08 -7.67
CA ARG A 202 7.75 -12.03 -8.35
C ARG A 202 7.77 -10.95 -9.42
N TRP A 203 6.71 -10.85 -10.21
CA TRP A 203 6.57 -9.79 -11.22
C TRP A 203 6.62 -8.40 -10.57
N ILE A 204 5.87 -8.16 -9.47
CA ILE A 204 5.91 -6.88 -8.74
C ILE A 204 7.34 -6.57 -8.27
N HIS A 205 8.04 -7.56 -7.72
CA HIS A 205 9.42 -7.40 -7.26
C HIS A 205 10.38 -7.05 -8.42
N GLU A 206 10.22 -7.65 -9.59
CA GLU A 206 11.01 -7.33 -10.79
C GLU A 206 10.68 -5.98 -11.42
N GLN A 207 9.55 -5.36 -11.06
CA GLN A 207 9.27 -3.96 -11.37
C GLN A 207 9.88 -2.99 -10.34
N GLU A 208 10.78 -3.48 -9.47
CA GLU A 208 11.43 -2.72 -8.39
C GLU A 208 10.43 -2.16 -7.36
N ALA A 209 9.22 -2.72 -7.32
CA ALA A 209 8.17 -2.34 -6.38
C ALA A 209 8.14 -3.27 -5.17
N SER A 210 7.75 -2.73 -4.01
CA SER A 210 7.49 -3.53 -2.81
C SER A 210 6.03 -3.95 -2.76
N ALA A 211 5.78 -5.25 -2.66
CA ALA A 211 4.42 -5.79 -2.54
C ALA A 211 3.95 -5.83 -1.08
N ILE A 212 2.66 -5.59 -0.85
CA ILE A 212 2.00 -5.90 0.42
C ILE A 212 0.88 -6.88 0.14
N VAL A 213 1.00 -8.09 0.68
CA VAL A 213 0.00 -9.14 0.53
C VAL A 213 -0.62 -9.51 1.87
N LYS A 214 -1.90 -9.86 1.84
CA LYS A 214 -2.67 -10.31 2.99
C LYS A 214 -2.96 -11.81 2.84
N SER A 215 -2.64 -12.58 3.87
CA SER A 215 -3.09 -13.96 4.04
C SER A 215 -3.22 -14.26 5.52
N PHE A 216 -4.19 -15.11 5.88
CA PHE A 216 -4.29 -15.73 7.21
C PHE A 216 -3.97 -17.22 7.17
N ASN A 217 -3.65 -17.75 5.98
CA ASN A 217 -3.27 -19.14 5.80
C ASN A 217 -1.74 -19.23 5.79
N GLU A 218 -1.20 -20.01 6.73
CA GLU A 218 0.25 -20.13 6.97
C GLU A 218 1.02 -20.60 5.75
N GLU A 219 0.49 -21.59 5.03
CA GLU A 219 1.12 -22.12 3.82
C GLU A 219 1.22 -21.05 2.72
N ARG A 220 0.14 -20.28 2.49
CA ARG A 220 0.18 -19.14 1.56
C ARG A 220 1.14 -18.04 2.05
N MET A 221 1.27 -17.83 3.36
CA MET A 221 2.25 -16.86 3.90
C MET A 221 3.69 -17.30 3.59
N LYS A 222 4.01 -18.59 3.77
CA LYS A 222 5.32 -19.17 3.41
C LYS A 222 5.59 -19.03 1.92
N GLN A 223 4.65 -19.46 1.07
CA GLN A 223 4.79 -19.36 -0.39
C GLN A 223 5.00 -17.93 -0.88
N ASN A 224 4.30 -16.95 -0.30
CA ASN A 224 4.45 -15.54 -0.66
C ASN A 224 5.86 -14.98 -0.35
N LEU A 225 6.64 -15.64 0.52
CA LEU A 225 8.02 -15.28 0.85
C LEU A 225 9.05 -15.98 -0.07
N GLU A 226 8.64 -17.01 -0.81
CA GLU A 226 9.51 -17.82 -1.69
C GLU A 226 9.54 -17.28 -3.14
N ILE A 227 9.85 -15.99 -3.27
CA ILE A 227 9.88 -15.26 -4.57
C ILE A 227 11.27 -14.74 -4.95
N PHE A 228 12.29 -14.95 -4.12
CA PHE A 228 13.59 -14.27 -4.27
C PHE A 228 14.69 -15.15 -4.88
N ASP A 229 14.54 -16.47 -4.83
CA ASP A 229 15.52 -17.47 -5.29
C ASP A 229 15.34 -17.87 -6.77
N TRP A 230 14.45 -17.19 -7.50
CA TRP A 230 14.19 -17.40 -8.91
C TRP A 230 13.70 -16.12 -9.58
N GLU A 231 13.74 -16.09 -10.91
CA GLU A 231 13.33 -14.94 -11.74
C GLU A 231 12.40 -15.35 -12.88
N LEU A 232 11.56 -14.41 -13.33
CA LEU A 232 10.78 -14.56 -14.55
C LEU A 232 11.70 -14.38 -15.76
N THR A 233 11.47 -15.17 -16.80
CA THR A 233 12.18 -14.99 -18.06
C THR A 233 11.63 -13.77 -18.78
N ARG A 234 12.44 -13.22 -19.69
CA ARG A 234 12.00 -12.15 -20.58
C ARG A 234 10.71 -12.48 -21.34
N VAL A 235 10.55 -13.73 -21.80
CA VAL A 235 9.34 -14.16 -22.53
C VAL A 235 8.10 -14.14 -21.61
N GLU A 236 8.24 -14.53 -20.35
CA GLU A 236 7.14 -14.49 -19.38
C GLU A 236 6.80 -13.07 -18.98
N LEU A 237 7.80 -12.20 -18.81
CA LEU A 237 7.59 -10.77 -18.59
C LEU A 237 6.85 -10.12 -19.77
N GLU A 238 7.26 -10.44 -21.01
CA GLU A 238 6.57 -9.98 -22.22
C GLU A 238 5.10 -10.47 -22.23
N LYS A 239 4.84 -11.74 -21.91
CA LYS A 239 3.46 -12.25 -21.79
C LYS A 239 2.65 -11.51 -20.72
N ILE A 240 3.24 -11.26 -19.55
CA ILE A 240 2.57 -10.54 -18.45
C ILE A 240 2.24 -9.09 -18.85
N SER A 241 3.13 -8.44 -19.59
CA SER A 241 2.90 -7.07 -20.08
C SER A 241 1.66 -6.94 -21.00
N LEU A 242 1.25 -8.05 -21.62
CA LEU A 242 0.07 -8.12 -22.50
C LEU A 242 -1.24 -8.39 -21.74
N ILE A 243 -1.21 -8.53 -20.41
CA ILE A 243 -2.42 -8.72 -19.61
C ILE A 243 -3.31 -7.47 -19.71
N PRO A 244 -4.64 -7.61 -19.87
CA PRO A 244 -5.55 -6.46 -19.87
C PRO A 244 -5.53 -5.70 -18.55
N GLN A 245 -5.53 -4.38 -18.65
CA GLN A 245 -5.42 -3.47 -17.52
C GLN A 245 -6.80 -3.00 -17.04
N ARG A 246 -7.11 -3.22 -15.77
CA ARG A 246 -8.33 -2.81 -15.07
C ARG A 246 -8.05 -2.54 -13.59
N ARG A 247 -8.34 -1.32 -13.15
CA ARG A 247 -8.41 -0.98 -11.72
C ARG A 247 -9.56 -1.73 -11.05
N LEU A 248 -9.27 -2.43 -9.95
CA LEU A 248 -10.29 -3.09 -9.12
C LEU A 248 -10.84 -2.13 -8.07
N CYS A 249 -9.96 -1.38 -7.39
CA CYS A 249 -10.34 -0.41 -6.37
C CYS A 249 -10.61 0.95 -7.00
N LYS A 250 -11.80 1.11 -7.60
CA LYS A 250 -12.22 2.36 -8.25
C LYS A 250 -12.55 3.49 -7.28
N ALA A 251 -12.89 3.15 -6.05
CA ALA A 251 -13.31 4.10 -5.02
C ALA A 251 -14.53 4.98 -5.41
N GLU A 252 -15.52 4.39 -6.10
CA GLU A 252 -16.78 5.03 -6.51
C GLU A 252 -17.55 5.69 -5.34
N MET A 253 -17.30 5.25 -4.09
CA MET A 253 -17.88 5.88 -2.90
C MET A 253 -17.45 7.34 -2.70
N TYR A 254 -16.33 7.80 -3.26
CA TYR A 254 -15.86 9.19 -3.13
C TYR A 254 -16.35 10.12 -4.26
N VAL A 255 -17.08 9.60 -5.24
CA VAL A 255 -17.54 10.37 -6.41
C VAL A 255 -19.00 10.80 -6.25
N SER A 256 -19.32 12.05 -6.56
CA SER A 256 -20.68 12.59 -6.59
C SER A 256 -20.76 13.84 -7.47
N GLU A 257 -21.87 14.05 -8.17
CA GLU A 257 -22.10 15.24 -9.02
C GLU A 257 -21.93 16.56 -8.27
N ASN A 258 -22.30 16.56 -6.98
CA ASN A 258 -22.21 17.73 -6.10
C ASN A 258 -20.98 17.68 -5.16
N GLY A 259 -20.15 16.65 -5.28
CA GLY A 259 -18.96 16.44 -4.45
C GLY A 259 -17.69 17.07 -5.04
N PRO A 260 -16.56 16.99 -4.32
CA PRO A 260 -15.28 17.49 -4.80
C PRO A 260 -14.69 16.66 -5.95
N TYR A 261 -15.16 15.42 -6.14
CA TYR A 261 -14.85 14.57 -7.28
C TYR A 261 -16.14 14.22 -8.02
N LYS A 262 -16.32 14.77 -9.22
CA LYS A 262 -17.53 14.59 -10.02
C LYS A 262 -17.52 13.33 -10.86
N SER A 263 -16.34 12.77 -11.11
CA SER A 263 -16.18 11.52 -11.84
C SER A 263 -14.96 10.71 -11.37
N LEU A 264 -14.85 9.46 -11.81
CA LEU A 264 -13.68 8.62 -11.55
C LEU A 264 -12.43 9.21 -12.23
N GLU A 265 -12.58 9.83 -13.39
CA GLU A 265 -11.50 10.51 -14.09
C GLU A 265 -10.95 11.68 -13.27
N GLU A 266 -11.78 12.44 -12.56
CA GLU A 266 -11.32 13.50 -11.66
C GLU A 266 -10.60 12.93 -10.42
N LEU A 267 -11.13 11.85 -9.83
CA LEU A 267 -10.49 11.19 -8.69
C LEU A 267 -9.12 10.61 -9.06
N TRP A 268 -9.02 9.97 -10.22
CA TRP A 268 -7.83 9.26 -10.68
C TRP A 268 -6.97 10.03 -11.69
N ASP A 269 -7.18 11.35 -11.82
CA ASP A 269 -6.41 12.24 -12.71
C ASP A 269 -6.43 11.83 -14.20
N GLY A 270 -7.45 11.09 -14.62
CA GLY A 270 -7.62 10.56 -15.98
C GLY A 270 -7.22 9.09 -16.16
N ASP A 271 -7.00 8.34 -15.08
CA ASP A 271 -6.71 6.89 -15.10
C ASP A 271 -7.74 6.05 -14.29
N PRO A 272 -9.03 6.07 -14.71
CA PRO A 272 -10.18 5.56 -13.95
C PRO A 272 -10.24 4.03 -13.80
#